data_AF-A0A1I5AWG8-F1
#
_entry.id   AF-A0A1I5AWG8-F1
#
_cell.length_a   1.000
_cell.length_b   1.000
_cell.length_c   1.000
_cell.angle_alpha   90.00
_cell.angle_beta   90.00
_cell.angle_gamma   90.00
#
_symmetry.space_group_name_H-M   'P 1'
#
loop_
_entity.id
_entity.type
_entity.pdbx_description
1 polymer ?
#
loop_
_entity_poly.entity_id
_entity_poly.type
_entity_poly.pdbx_seq_one_letter_code
_entity_poly.pdbx_strand_id
1 'polypeptide(L)'
;MFSNVGLAETQKLAAGALQRSGGEVTGNITISTDTEIAWHRNTDMAAIGFKNTGDGDTDSYMWFRTGDNGNEYFKWQHSLSRRGTTEWMSLKSDNLRVRGHKVYHEGNAKPDVAGRLRVSSPIIEIYPDGKFIVNNESEGAIVTKSGIGHYQISGVLGYNSDSAWGVHGGISSPTNNNGLELVYIDDKVKIDGSIMIETFHRQYSHLPERFQNWRIKEIIEDKKVYYTDGEPCDIPDCCRLDVRVQMPEDSIWNQKQRKLQEEIRDF
;
A
#
# COMPACT_ATOMS: atom_id res chain seq x y z
N MET A 1 69.62 -12.41 -35.07
CA MET A 1 68.91 -11.18 -35.48
C MET A 1 67.46 -11.38 -35.08
N PHE A 2 66.99 -10.77 -33.98
CA PHE A 2 65.58 -10.86 -33.62
C PHE A 2 64.80 -9.87 -34.50
N SER A 3 63.86 -10.37 -35.29
CA SER A 3 62.94 -9.54 -36.08
C SER A 3 62.08 -8.72 -35.13
N ASN A 4 61.96 -7.41 -35.39
CA ASN A 4 61.00 -6.56 -34.68
C ASN A 4 59.58 -7.09 -34.97
N VAL A 5 58.93 -7.66 -33.95
CA VAL A 5 57.62 -8.32 -34.05
C VAL A 5 56.44 -7.34 -33.96
N GLY A 6 56.69 -6.03 -33.90
CA GLY A 6 55.62 -5.02 -33.97
C GLY A 6 54.72 -4.92 -32.73
N LEU A 7 55.18 -5.37 -31.56
CA LEU A 7 54.36 -5.50 -30.33
C LEU A 7 54.22 -4.22 -29.49
N ALA A 8 54.77 -3.09 -29.92
CA ALA A 8 54.81 -1.87 -29.11
C ALA A 8 53.40 -1.35 -28.74
N GLU A 9 52.46 -1.39 -29.67
CA GLU A 9 51.07 -0.98 -29.42
C GLU A 9 50.33 -1.94 -28.48
N THR A 10 50.54 -3.25 -28.65
CA THR A 10 49.99 -4.28 -27.75
C THR A 10 50.45 -4.08 -26.31
N GLN A 11 51.74 -3.78 -26.09
CA GLN A 11 52.27 -3.51 -24.75
C GLN A 11 51.62 -2.28 -24.11
N LYS A 12 51.43 -1.21 -24.89
CA LYS A 12 50.78 0.02 -24.41
C LYS A 12 49.32 -0.23 -24.03
N LEU A 13 48.57 -0.94 -24.85
CA LEU A 13 47.17 -1.28 -24.56
C LEU A 13 47.04 -2.20 -23.35
N ALA A 14 47.92 -3.21 -23.23
CA ALA A 14 47.93 -4.12 -22.09
C ALA A 14 48.25 -3.40 -20.77
N ALA A 15 49.17 -2.44 -20.79
CA ALA A 15 49.53 -1.64 -19.61
C ALA A 15 48.38 -0.73 -19.13
N GLY A 16 47.47 -0.32 -20.02
CA GLY A 16 46.31 0.51 -19.70
C GLY A 16 45.00 -0.27 -19.47
N ALA A 17 45.00 -1.60 -19.59
CA ALA A 17 43.81 -2.42 -19.45
C ALA A 17 43.42 -2.64 -17.98
N LEU A 18 42.13 -2.48 -17.67
CA LEU A 18 41.58 -2.85 -16.36
C LEU A 18 41.72 -4.37 -16.16
N GLN A 19 42.39 -4.77 -15.08
CA GLN A 19 42.62 -6.17 -14.76
C GLN A 19 41.36 -6.84 -14.19
N ARG A 20 41.17 -8.13 -14.49
CA ARG A 20 40.04 -8.91 -13.95
C ARG A 20 40.05 -9.05 -12.42
N SER A 21 41.22 -8.92 -11.81
CA SER A 21 41.39 -8.88 -10.35
C SER A 21 40.94 -7.56 -9.71
N GLY A 22 40.53 -6.57 -10.51
CA GLY A 22 40.20 -5.22 -10.08
C GLY A 22 41.30 -4.21 -10.38
N GLY A 23 40.96 -2.93 -10.21
CA GLY A 23 41.85 -1.78 -10.43
C GLY A 23 41.09 -0.46 -10.31
N GLU A 24 41.81 0.65 -10.44
CA GLU A 24 41.21 1.99 -10.47
C GLU A 24 40.90 2.40 -11.91
N VAL A 25 39.70 2.94 -12.12
CA VAL A 25 39.31 3.57 -13.39
C VAL A 25 39.21 5.07 -13.15
N THR A 26 39.98 5.85 -13.89
CA THR A 26 40.08 7.32 -13.73
C THR A 26 39.24 8.10 -14.76
N GLY A 27 38.52 7.41 -15.63
CA GLY A 27 37.62 7.98 -16.64
C GLY A 27 36.21 7.38 -16.60
N ASN A 28 35.34 7.89 -17.46
CA ASN A 28 33.96 7.41 -17.55
C ASN A 28 33.89 6.00 -18.17
N ILE A 29 32.95 5.19 -17.69
CA ILE A 29 32.55 3.93 -18.33
C ILE A 29 31.15 4.17 -18.92
N THR A 30 31.00 3.91 -20.21
CA THR A 30 29.70 3.97 -20.91
C THR A 30 29.28 2.56 -21.30
N ILE A 31 28.08 2.15 -20.91
CA ILE A 31 27.46 0.89 -21.33
C ILE A 31 26.46 1.22 -22.44
N SER A 32 26.81 0.88 -23.68
CA SER A 32 26.05 1.24 -24.89
C SER A 32 25.13 0.12 -25.40
N THR A 33 24.99 -0.95 -24.63
CA THR A 33 24.19 -2.13 -24.96
C THR A 33 23.28 -2.46 -23.77
N ASP A 34 22.23 -3.24 -24.02
CA ASP A 34 21.38 -3.77 -22.96
C ASP A 34 22.17 -4.79 -22.13
N THR A 35 22.74 -4.33 -21.02
CA THR A 35 23.67 -5.09 -20.16
C THR A 35 23.58 -4.56 -18.74
N GLU A 36 23.86 -5.43 -17.76
CA GLU A 36 23.84 -5.09 -16.34
C GLU A 36 25.24 -5.11 -15.71
N ILE A 37 25.38 -4.37 -14.61
CA ILE A 37 26.47 -4.57 -13.66
C ILE A 37 25.92 -5.43 -12.52
N ALA A 38 26.53 -6.59 -12.27
CA ALA A 38 26.02 -7.56 -11.32
C ALA A 38 27.07 -8.06 -10.32
N TRP A 39 26.61 -8.37 -9.12
CA TRP A 39 27.34 -9.06 -8.07
C TRP A 39 26.67 -10.42 -7.84
N HIS A 40 27.38 -11.51 -8.17
CA HIS A 40 26.92 -12.87 -7.91
C HIS A 40 27.78 -13.52 -6.83
N ARG A 41 27.16 -13.99 -5.76
CA ARG A 41 27.83 -14.69 -4.65
C ARG A 41 26.84 -15.66 -4.03
N ASN A 42 27.29 -16.88 -3.72
CA ASN A 42 26.49 -17.84 -2.98
C ASN A 42 25.10 -18.08 -3.59
N THR A 43 25.02 -18.22 -4.93
CA THR A 43 23.78 -18.28 -5.74
C THR A 43 22.89 -17.02 -5.74
N ASP A 44 23.08 -16.10 -4.80
CA ASP A 44 22.41 -14.81 -4.76
C ASP A 44 22.95 -13.80 -5.77
N MET A 45 22.17 -12.75 -6.01
CA MET A 45 22.56 -11.62 -6.86
C MET A 45 22.12 -10.24 -6.37
N ALA A 46 22.90 -9.24 -6.76
CA ALA A 46 22.46 -7.86 -6.84
C ALA A 46 22.87 -7.29 -8.20
N ALA A 47 22.02 -6.50 -8.85
CA ALA A 47 22.30 -5.93 -10.16
C ALA A 47 21.72 -4.54 -10.36
N ILE A 48 22.31 -3.82 -11.30
CA ILE A 48 21.88 -2.50 -11.77
C ILE A 48 21.91 -2.49 -13.30
N GLY A 49 20.87 -1.94 -13.92
CA GLY A 49 20.76 -1.87 -15.37
C GLY A 49 19.80 -0.79 -15.84
N PHE A 50 19.65 -0.67 -17.16
CA PHE A 50 18.81 0.33 -17.80
C PHE A 50 18.01 -0.33 -18.92
N LYS A 51 16.69 -0.40 -18.76
CA LYS A 51 15.78 -0.89 -19.78
C LYS A 51 15.41 0.25 -20.72
N ASN A 52 15.67 0.06 -22.01
CA ASN A 52 15.26 0.98 -23.07
C ASN A 52 15.25 0.24 -24.42
N THR A 53 14.12 0.26 -25.14
CA THR A 53 14.01 -0.36 -26.48
C THR A 53 14.12 0.64 -27.63
N GLY A 54 14.34 1.91 -27.33
CA GLY A 54 14.48 3.03 -28.27
C GLY A 54 13.86 4.31 -27.74
N ASP A 55 13.98 5.40 -28.52
CA ASP A 55 13.52 6.74 -28.12
C ASP A 55 11.99 6.82 -27.88
N GLY A 56 11.21 5.94 -28.51
CA GLY A 56 9.76 5.85 -28.34
C GLY A 56 9.30 4.95 -27.19
N ASP A 57 10.22 4.42 -26.39
CA ASP A 57 9.89 3.52 -25.27
C ASP A 57 9.14 4.27 -24.16
N THR A 58 7.86 3.94 -23.99
CA THR A 58 6.99 4.56 -22.99
C THR A 58 7.25 4.07 -21.56
N ASP A 59 8.12 3.06 -21.40
CA ASP A 59 8.46 2.44 -20.12
C ASP A 59 9.98 2.20 -20.03
N SER A 60 10.77 3.26 -20.23
CA SER A 60 12.22 3.22 -20.05
C SER A 60 12.60 3.59 -18.62
N TYR A 61 13.42 2.76 -17.97
CA TYR A 61 13.79 2.96 -16.58
C TYR A 61 15.16 2.38 -16.25
N MET A 62 15.84 3.04 -15.31
CA MET A 62 16.96 2.46 -14.58
C MET A 62 16.39 1.58 -13.46
N TRP A 63 16.91 0.36 -13.31
CA TRP A 63 16.43 -0.58 -12.31
C TRP A 63 17.56 -1.06 -11.40
N PHE A 64 17.16 -1.48 -10.21
CA PHE A 64 17.97 -2.14 -9.20
C PHE A 64 17.28 -3.45 -8.85
N ARG A 65 18.04 -4.54 -8.74
CA ARG A 65 17.50 -5.88 -8.46
C ARG A 65 18.33 -6.60 -7.41
N THR A 66 17.67 -7.29 -6.51
CA THR A 66 18.25 -8.32 -5.64
C THR A 66 17.56 -9.65 -5.93
N GLY A 67 18.20 -10.76 -5.60
CA GLY A 67 17.62 -12.10 -5.75
C GLY A 67 18.54 -13.21 -5.25
N ASP A 68 18.13 -14.48 -5.34
CA ASP A 68 16.82 -14.91 -5.86
C ASP A 68 15.80 -15.25 -4.77
N ASN A 69 16.26 -15.43 -3.54
CA ASN A 69 15.45 -15.86 -2.42
C ASN A 69 14.63 -14.71 -1.83
N GLY A 70 14.33 -13.64 -2.58
CA GLY A 70 13.47 -12.48 -2.26
C GLY A 70 13.43 -11.97 -0.82
N ASN A 71 14.49 -12.25 -0.08
CA ASN A 71 14.78 -11.83 1.27
C ASN A 71 16.05 -10.98 1.25
N GLU A 72 16.82 -11.03 0.15
CA GLU A 72 17.79 -10.00 -0.23
C GLU A 72 17.05 -8.67 -0.40
N TYR A 73 17.63 -7.61 0.14
CA TYR A 73 16.94 -6.34 0.29
C TYR A 73 17.92 -5.18 0.12
N PHE A 74 17.38 -3.99 -0.11
CA PHE A 74 18.20 -2.80 -0.29
C PHE A 74 18.43 -2.11 1.06
N LYS A 75 19.67 -1.70 1.31
CA LYS A 75 20.04 -0.95 2.51
C LYS A 75 20.92 0.24 2.13
N TRP A 76 20.54 1.42 2.60
CA TRP A 76 21.32 2.65 2.47
C TRP A 76 21.97 2.96 3.82
N GLN A 77 23.30 3.03 3.81
CA GLN A 77 24.09 3.24 5.00
C GLN A 77 25.05 4.41 4.82
N HIS A 78 25.38 5.07 5.92
CA HIS A 78 26.35 6.14 5.95
C HIS A 78 27.44 5.84 6.98
N SER A 79 28.69 5.86 6.53
CA SER A 79 29.85 5.64 7.38
C SER A 79 30.48 6.98 7.77
N LEU A 80 30.51 7.25 9.08
CA LEU A 80 31.22 8.39 9.64
C LEU A 80 32.57 7.92 10.17
N SER A 81 33.63 8.63 9.78
CA SER A 81 35.04 8.30 10.06
C SER A 81 35.37 7.94 11.52
N ARG A 82 34.59 8.40 12.51
CA ARG A 82 34.77 8.08 13.93
C ARG A 82 33.53 7.50 14.63
N ARG A 83 32.40 7.36 13.93
CA ARG A 83 31.10 6.96 14.51
C ARG A 83 30.56 5.65 13.93
N GLY A 84 31.32 5.00 13.07
CA GLY A 84 30.92 3.75 12.43
C GLY A 84 29.85 3.96 11.36
N THR A 85 29.25 2.85 10.95
CA THR A 85 28.23 2.81 9.89
C THR A 85 26.84 2.85 10.50
N THR A 86 26.01 3.78 10.02
CA THR A 86 24.61 3.95 10.41
C THR A 86 23.69 3.59 9.25
N GLU A 87 22.56 2.94 9.54
CA GLU A 87 21.52 2.70 8.55
C GLU A 87 20.59 3.93 8.47
N TRP A 88 20.38 4.44 7.26
CA TRP A 88 19.46 5.54 7.01
C TRP A 88 18.13 5.07 6.45
N MET A 89 18.17 4.03 5.61
CA MET A 89 16.99 3.51 4.93
C MET A 89 17.15 2.03 4.60
N SER A 90 16.05 1.29 4.60
CA SER A 90 15.99 -0.06 4.04
C SER A 90 14.68 -0.29 3.30
N LEU A 91 14.74 -1.01 2.18
CA LEU A 91 13.59 -1.45 1.41
C LEU A 91 13.59 -2.97 1.40
N LYS A 92 12.62 -3.55 2.11
CA LYS A 92 12.36 -4.99 2.15
C LYS A 92 11.05 -5.30 1.42
N SER A 93 10.73 -6.58 1.26
CA SER A 93 9.49 -7.03 0.63
C SER A 93 8.23 -6.50 1.30
N ASP A 94 8.28 -6.19 2.61
CA ASP A 94 7.11 -5.72 3.36
C ASP A 94 6.91 -4.20 3.31
N ASN A 95 7.98 -3.39 3.43
CA ASN A 95 7.92 -1.94 3.22
C ASN A 95 9.30 -1.24 3.19
N LEU A 96 9.29 0.01 2.74
CA LEU A 96 10.33 1.00 2.95
C LEU A 96 10.36 1.48 4.41
N ARG A 97 11.56 1.62 4.97
CA ARG A 97 11.81 2.20 6.29
C ARG A 97 12.85 3.31 6.20
N VAL A 98 12.58 4.45 6.83
CA VAL A 98 13.53 5.56 6.98
C VAL A 98 13.84 5.71 8.46
N ARG A 99 15.13 5.60 8.83
CA ARG A 99 15.61 5.56 10.22
C ARG A 99 14.86 4.54 11.09
N GLY A 100 14.52 3.39 10.52
CA GLY A 100 13.78 2.32 11.20
C GLY A 100 12.26 2.50 11.23
N HIS A 101 11.73 3.65 10.79
CA HIS A 101 10.28 3.90 10.76
C HIS A 101 9.68 3.54 9.41
N LYS A 102 8.54 2.83 9.44
CA LYS A 102 7.76 2.45 8.25
C LYS A 102 7.29 3.71 7.51
N VAL A 103 7.48 3.75 6.19
CA VAL A 103 6.94 4.83 5.34
C VAL A 103 5.48 4.53 5.02
N TYR A 104 4.61 5.52 5.23
CA TYR A 104 3.21 5.45 4.83
C TYR A 104 3.03 5.95 3.40
N HIS A 105 2.24 5.22 2.61
CA HIS A 105 1.89 5.52 1.22
C HIS A 105 0.42 5.13 0.98
N GLU A 106 -0.12 5.45 -0.19
CA GLU A 106 -1.55 5.22 -0.52
C GLU A 106 -2.04 3.77 -0.36
N GLY A 107 -1.12 2.80 -0.41
CA GLY A 107 -1.44 1.39 -0.21
C GLY A 107 -1.73 1.00 1.24
N ASN A 108 -1.19 1.75 2.21
CA ASN A 108 -1.30 1.43 3.64
C ASN A 108 -1.78 2.58 4.54
N ALA A 109 -1.95 3.78 3.97
CA ALA A 109 -2.56 4.92 4.64
C ALA A 109 -3.55 5.64 3.71
N LYS A 110 -4.61 6.20 4.28
CA LYS A 110 -5.58 7.05 3.58
C LYS A 110 -5.81 8.35 4.36
N PRO A 111 -6.05 9.49 3.68
CA PRO A 111 -6.41 10.72 4.36
C PRO A 111 -7.80 10.60 5.01
N ASP A 112 -7.95 11.17 6.21
CA ASP A 112 -9.26 11.44 6.81
C ASP A 112 -9.95 12.65 6.16
N VAL A 113 -11.17 12.95 6.60
CA VAL A 113 -11.94 14.11 6.11
C VAL A 113 -11.24 15.46 6.31
N ALA A 114 -10.24 15.54 7.20
CA ALA A 114 -9.43 16.73 7.46
C ALA A 114 -8.07 16.70 6.73
N GLY A 115 -7.83 15.71 5.86
CA GLY A 115 -6.60 15.56 5.09
C GLY A 115 -5.43 14.94 5.87
N ARG A 116 -5.65 14.40 7.07
CA ARG A 116 -4.60 13.74 7.86
C ARG A 116 -4.48 12.27 7.45
N LEU A 117 -3.27 11.80 7.17
CA LEU A 117 -3.05 10.39 6.86
C LEU A 117 -3.31 9.52 8.10
N ARG A 118 -4.17 8.52 7.94
CA ARG A 118 -4.45 7.47 8.92
C ARG A 118 -3.99 6.13 8.38
N VAL A 119 -3.43 5.29 9.24
CA VAL A 119 -3.19 3.87 8.93
C VAL A 119 -4.50 3.27 8.47
N SER A 120 -4.56 2.68 7.28
CA SER A 120 -5.84 2.26 6.69
C SER A 120 -5.88 0.77 6.41
N SER A 121 -4.80 0.16 5.95
CA SER A 121 -4.81 -1.24 5.53
C SER A 121 -4.86 -2.25 6.70
N PRO A 122 -5.58 -3.39 6.58
CA PRO A 122 -6.52 -3.76 5.50
C PRO A 122 -7.85 -3.00 5.60
N ILE A 123 -8.34 -2.45 4.47
CA ILE A 123 -9.52 -1.57 4.47
C ILE A 123 -10.58 -2.01 3.46
N ILE A 124 -11.83 -1.76 3.79
CA ILE A 124 -13.00 -1.95 2.93
C ILE A 124 -13.78 -0.63 2.89
N GLU A 125 -14.04 -0.12 1.70
CA GLU A 125 -14.93 1.02 1.51
C GLU A 125 -16.32 0.53 1.12
N ILE A 126 -17.38 0.97 1.80
CA ILE A 126 -18.76 0.55 1.55
C ILE A 126 -19.58 1.75 1.07
N TYR A 127 -20.25 1.60 -0.06
CA TYR A 127 -21.07 2.64 -0.69
C TYR A 127 -22.57 2.39 -0.45
N PRO A 128 -23.42 3.44 -0.63
CA PRO A 128 -24.85 3.36 -0.33
C PRO A 128 -25.58 2.18 -0.97
N ASP A 129 -25.27 1.88 -2.23
CA ASP A 129 -25.88 0.79 -3.01
C ASP A 129 -25.33 -0.60 -2.68
N GLY A 130 -24.40 -0.71 -1.73
CA GLY A 130 -23.74 -1.96 -1.35
C GLY A 130 -22.52 -2.29 -2.20
N LYS A 131 -22.16 -1.47 -3.18
CA LYS A 131 -20.84 -1.58 -3.82
C LYS A 131 -19.75 -1.35 -2.79
N PHE A 132 -18.60 -1.95 -3.04
CA PHE A 132 -17.47 -1.84 -2.14
C PHE A 132 -16.13 -1.90 -2.89
N ILE A 133 -15.09 -1.36 -2.24
CA ILE A 133 -13.71 -1.41 -2.71
C ILE A 133 -12.85 -2.04 -1.63
N VAL A 134 -11.99 -2.98 -2.01
CA VAL A 134 -10.96 -3.60 -1.17
C VAL A 134 -9.57 -3.17 -1.65
N ASN A 135 -8.58 -3.20 -0.75
CA ASN A 135 -7.17 -3.05 -1.12
C ASN A 135 -6.48 -4.43 -1.17
N ASN A 136 -5.18 -4.45 -1.47
CA ASN A 136 -4.43 -5.69 -1.60
C ASN A 136 -4.52 -6.55 -0.33
N GLU A 137 -4.37 -5.99 0.87
CA GLU A 137 -4.40 -6.77 2.10
C GLU A 137 -5.80 -7.26 2.47
N SER A 138 -6.88 -6.55 2.08
CA SER A 138 -8.28 -6.97 2.30
C SER A 138 -8.86 -7.80 1.15
N GLU A 139 -8.03 -8.25 0.21
CA GLU A 139 -8.45 -9.13 -0.88
C GLU A 139 -9.11 -10.41 -0.34
N GLY A 140 -10.32 -10.71 -0.85
CA GLY A 140 -11.14 -11.83 -0.41
C GLY A 140 -12.25 -11.45 0.58
N ALA A 141 -12.23 -10.24 1.14
CA ALA A 141 -13.37 -9.72 1.88
C ALA A 141 -14.53 -9.36 0.94
N ILE A 142 -15.76 -9.63 1.37
CA ILE A 142 -16.98 -9.40 0.58
C ILE A 142 -17.97 -8.59 1.39
N VAL A 143 -18.66 -7.64 0.75
CA VAL A 143 -19.78 -6.90 1.34
C VAL A 143 -21.08 -7.30 0.66
N THR A 144 -22.10 -7.59 1.47
CA THR A 144 -23.47 -7.87 0.99
C THR A 144 -24.43 -6.89 1.63
N LYS A 145 -25.31 -6.29 0.82
CA LYS A 145 -26.41 -5.44 1.29
C LYS A 145 -27.69 -6.27 1.35
N SER A 146 -28.26 -6.46 2.53
CA SER A 146 -29.46 -7.28 2.75
C SER A 146 -30.76 -6.48 2.83
N GLY A 147 -30.67 -5.15 2.96
CA GLY A 147 -31.82 -4.27 3.08
C GLY A 147 -31.42 -2.80 3.11
N ILE A 148 -32.36 -1.92 3.43
CA ILE A 148 -32.09 -0.49 3.66
C ILE A 148 -31.24 -0.37 4.92
N GLY A 149 -30.05 0.22 4.80
CA GLY A 149 -29.11 0.46 5.88
C GLY A 149 -28.40 -0.78 6.40
N HIS A 150 -28.61 -1.97 5.83
CA HIS A 150 -28.03 -3.22 6.35
C HIS A 150 -26.90 -3.73 5.45
N TYR A 151 -25.68 -3.71 5.96
CA TYR A 151 -24.46 -4.16 5.29
C TYR A 151 -23.79 -5.27 6.11
N GLN A 152 -23.34 -6.33 5.45
CA GLN A 152 -22.61 -7.42 6.07
C GLN A 152 -21.27 -7.62 5.38
N ILE A 153 -20.19 -7.66 6.17
CA ILE A 153 -18.83 -7.96 5.72
C ILE A 153 -18.51 -9.42 6.10
N SER A 154 -18.05 -10.21 5.13
CA SER A 154 -17.56 -11.58 5.34
C SER A 154 -16.14 -11.77 4.79
N GLY A 155 -15.49 -12.89 5.15
CA GLY A 155 -14.09 -13.15 4.81
C GLY A 155 -13.07 -12.44 5.71
N VAL A 156 -13.52 -11.97 6.89
CA VAL A 156 -12.73 -11.21 7.86
C VAL A 156 -12.89 -11.80 9.27
N LEU A 157 -12.00 -11.42 10.20
CA LEU A 157 -11.98 -11.83 11.60
C LEU A 157 -12.40 -10.68 12.54
N GLY A 158 -13.31 -9.82 12.08
CA GLY A 158 -13.73 -8.61 12.77
C GLY A 158 -12.87 -7.39 12.42
N TYR A 159 -12.90 -6.39 13.29
CA TYR A 159 -12.09 -5.18 13.13
C TYR A 159 -10.61 -5.46 13.33
N ASN A 160 -9.77 -4.63 12.70
CA ASN A 160 -8.34 -4.73 12.90
C ASN A 160 -7.96 -4.50 14.38
N SER A 161 -7.11 -5.37 14.93
CA SER A 161 -6.83 -5.43 16.36
C SER A 161 -5.69 -4.52 16.83
N ASP A 162 -5.01 -3.82 15.92
CA ASP A 162 -3.82 -3.00 16.25
C ASP A 162 -4.14 -1.67 16.96
N SER A 163 -5.43 -1.39 17.20
CA SER A 163 -5.93 -0.17 17.87
C SER A 163 -5.58 1.15 17.17
N ALA A 164 -5.10 1.15 15.92
CA ALA A 164 -4.72 2.38 15.21
C ALA A 164 -5.92 3.31 14.93
N TRP A 165 -7.14 2.78 15.02
CA TRP A 165 -8.38 3.55 14.90
C TRP A 165 -9.07 3.83 16.24
N GLY A 166 -8.48 3.39 17.37
CA GLY A 166 -9.04 3.49 18.72
C GLY A 166 -9.65 2.17 19.21
N VAL A 167 -10.05 2.13 20.49
CA VAL A 167 -10.54 0.91 21.18
C VAL A 167 -11.85 0.37 20.61
N HIS A 168 -12.71 1.27 20.14
CA HIS A 168 -13.96 0.94 19.42
C HIS A 168 -13.85 1.27 17.93
N GLY A 169 -12.62 1.53 17.48
CA GLY A 169 -12.32 2.07 16.17
C GLY A 169 -12.08 0.97 15.16
N GLY A 170 -13.05 0.81 14.27
CA GLY A 170 -12.93 -0.06 13.10
C GLY A 170 -13.77 0.43 11.92
N ILE A 171 -14.57 1.46 12.12
CA ILE A 171 -15.44 2.07 11.13
C ILE A 171 -15.35 3.59 11.20
N SER A 172 -15.49 4.25 10.07
CA SER A 172 -15.65 5.70 9.99
C SER A 172 -17.07 6.04 9.58
N SER A 173 -17.68 6.98 10.30
CA SER A 173 -18.98 7.53 9.94
C SER A 173 -18.80 8.76 9.03
N PRO A 174 -19.65 8.94 8.00
CA PRO A 174 -19.66 10.15 7.19
C PRO A 174 -20.02 11.35 8.05
N THR A 175 -19.29 12.46 7.91
CA THR A 175 -19.53 13.70 8.66
C THR A 175 -19.77 14.86 7.72
N ASN A 176 -20.55 15.85 8.17
CA ASN A 176 -20.66 17.13 7.47
C ASN A 176 -19.47 18.05 7.77
N ASN A 177 -19.45 19.24 7.18
CA ASN A 177 -18.37 20.23 7.36
C ASN A 177 -18.20 20.72 8.81
N ASN A 178 -19.17 20.48 9.70
CA ASN A 178 -19.08 20.81 11.12
C ASN A 178 -18.57 19.63 11.97
N GLY A 179 -18.18 18.52 11.35
CA GLY A 179 -17.74 17.31 12.04
C GLY A 179 -18.88 16.52 12.69
N LEU A 180 -20.14 16.81 12.33
CA LEU A 180 -21.30 16.08 12.82
C LEU A 180 -21.59 14.89 11.91
N GLU A 181 -21.75 13.71 12.50
CA GLU A 181 -22.06 12.48 11.79
C GLU A 181 -23.44 12.54 11.10
N LEU A 182 -23.50 12.07 9.86
CA LEU A 182 -24.72 12.08 9.06
C LEU A 182 -25.67 10.92 9.38
N VAL A 183 -25.14 9.86 9.99
CA VAL A 183 -25.88 8.65 10.35
C VAL A 183 -25.40 8.12 11.71
N TYR A 184 -26.28 7.42 12.41
CA TYR A 184 -25.88 6.49 13.44
C TYR A 184 -25.43 5.19 12.79
N ILE A 185 -24.49 4.52 13.44
CA ILE A 185 -23.98 3.21 13.08
C ILE A 185 -24.21 2.31 14.29
N ASP A 186 -24.96 1.23 14.09
CA ASP A 186 -25.00 0.10 15.00
C ASP A 186 -24.23 -1.05 14.33
N ASP A 187 -23.29 -1.65 15.04
CA ASP A 187 -22.42 -2.65 14.48
C ASP A 187 -22.18 -3.82 15.42
N LYS A 188 -21.96 -4.99 14.83
CA LYS A 188 -21.75 -6.22 15.60
C LYS A 188 -20.82 -7.17 14.86
N VAL A 189 -19.73 -7.53 15.52
CA VAL A 189 -18.87 -8.64 15.11
C VAL A 189 -19.55 -9.96 15.52
N LYS A 190 -19.81 -10.84 14.56
CA LYS A 190 -20.33 -12.18 14.78
C LYS A 190 -19.21 -13.12 15.22
N ILE A 191 -19.60 -14.30 15.73
CA ILE A 191 -18.65 -15.30 16.22
C ILE A 191 -17.73 -15.86 15.12
N ASP A 192 -18.19 -15.84 13.87
CA ASP A 192 -17.42 -16.24 12.68
C ASP A 192 -16.48 -15.13 12.18
N GLY A 193 -16.43 -13.98 12.87
CA GLY A 193 -15.64 -12.82 12.49
C GLY A 193 -16.33 -11.88 11.50
N SER A 194 -17.46 -12.25 10.91
CA SER A 194 -18.21 -11.35 10.03
C SER A 194 -18.73 -10.13 10.78
N ILE A 195 -18.87 -9.00 10.10
CA ILE A 195 -19.28 -7.73 10.71
C ILE A 195 -20.64 -7.35 10.13
N MET A 196 -21.63 -7.15 11.00
CA MET A 196 -22.91 -6.51 10.63
C MET A 196 -22.81 -5.02 10.91
N ILE A 197 -23.30 -4.22 9.97
CA ILE A 197 -23.38 -2.76 10.08
C ILE A 197 -24.80 -2.36 9.69
N GLU A 198 -25.46 -1.64 10.58
CA GLU A 198 -26.77 -1.04 10.39
C GLU A 198 -26.67 0.48 10.50
N THR A 199 -27.22 1.20 9.52
CA THR A 199 -27.19 2.66 9.47
C THR A 199 -28.58 3.27 9.66
N PHE A 200 -28.63 4.33 10.47
CA PHE A 200 -29.87 5.04 10.78
C PHE A 200 -29.68 6.54 10.60
N HIS A 201 -30.73 7.24 10.18
CA HIS A 201 -30.68 8.68 9.99
C HIS A 201 -30.41 9.37 11.32
N ARG A 202 -29.46 10.30 11.35
CA ARG A 202 -29.11 11.04 12.56
C ARG A 202 -29.56 12.49 12.45
N GLN A 203 -30.49 12.88 13.30
CA GLN A 203 -30.96 14.25 13.44
C GLN A 203 -30.30 14.93 14.65
N TYR A 204 -30.05 16.23 14.53
CA TYR A 204 -29.53 17.06 15.61
C TYR A 204 -30.60 18.04 16.07
N SER A 205 -31.70 17.54 16.63
CA SER A 205 -32.89 18.33 17.00
C SER A 205 -32.62 19.47 18.00
N HIS A 206 -31.53 19.36 18.77
CA HIS A 206 -31.09 20.40 19.70
C HIS A 206 -30.40 21.60 19.03
N LEU A 207 -30.05 21.50 17.75
CA LEU A 207 -29.45 22.58 16.97
C LEU A 207 -30.53 23.46 16.33
N PRO A 208 -30.22 24.73 15.99
CA PRO A 208 -31.11 25.54 15.17
C PRO A 208 -31.47 24.82 13.87
N GLU A 209 -32.72 24.95 13.42
CA GLU A 209 -33.30 24.18 12.31
C GLU A 209 -32.40 24.14 11.05
N ARG A 210 -31.79 25.26 10.70
CA ARG A 210 -30.86 25.40 9.55
C ARG A 210 -29.56 24.58 9.65
N PHE A 211 -29.21 24.10 10.85
CA PHE A 211 -28.01 23.29 11.11
C PHE A 211 -28.35 21.84 11.41
N GLN A 212 -29.63 21.47 11.40
CA GLN A 212 -30.05 20.09 11.54
C GLN A 212 -29.86 19.34 10.22
N ASN A 213 -29.71 18.02 10.32
CA ASN A 213 -29.44 17.14 9.20
C ASN A 213 -30.72 16.78 8.42
N TRP A 214 -31.32 17.75 7.73
CA TRP A 214 -32.53 17.53 6.93
C TRP A 214 -32.22 16.76 5.64
N ARG A 215 -32.33 15.42 5.71
CA ARG A 215 -32.15 14.54 4.54
C ARG A 215 -33.49 14.14 3.94
N ILE A 216 -33.65 14.37 2.64
CA ILE A 216 -34.84 13.97 1.89
C ILE A 216 -34.82 12.45 1.75
N LYS A 217 -35.91 11.80 2.14
CA LYS A 217 -36.16 10.37 1.95
C LYS A 217 -36.77 10.10 0.59
N GLU A 218 -37.82 10.84 0.26
CA GLU A 218 -38.54 10.71 -1.01
C GLU A 218 -39.31 11.99 -1.32
N ILE A 219 -39.77 12.11 -2.57
CA ILE A 219 -40.64 13.19 -3.02
C ILE A 219 -41.96 12.57 -3.46
N ILE A 220 -43.04 12.90 -2.76
CA ILE A 220 -44.40 12.43 -3.04
C ILE A 220 -45.23 13.64 -3.43
N GLU A 221 -45.81 13.66 -4.63
CA GLU A 221 -46.66 14.77 -5.10
C GLU A 221 -46.02 16.16 -4.91
N ASP A 222 -44.75 16.30 -5.34
CA ASP A 222 -43.91 17.50 -5.19
C ASP A 222 -43.62 17.95 -3.74
N LYS A 223 -43.96 17.12 -2.74
CA LYS A 223 -43.63 17.36 -1.33
C LYS A 223 -42.45 16.50 -0.90
N LYS A 224 -41.47 17.15 -0.27
CA LYS A 224 -40.30 16.47 0.31
C LYS A 224 -40.71 15.79 1.62
N VAL A 225 -40.53 14.48 1.69
CA VAL A 225 -40.60 13.71 2.93
C VAL A 225 -39.18 13.57 3.45
N TYR A 226 -38.96 13.93 4.72
CA TYR A 226 -37.66 13.84 5.37
C TYR A 226 -37.58 12.60 6.26
N TYR A 227 -36.37 12.08 6.42
CA TYR A 227 -36.12 11.04 7.41
C TYR A 227 -36.38 11.55 8.83
N THR A 228 -36.93 10.69 9.68
CA THR A 228 -37.01 10.94 11.13
C THR A 228 -35.73 10.47 11.83
N ASP A 229 -35.42 11.05 13.01
CA ASP A 229 -34.27 10.62 13.80
C ASP A 229 -34.35 9.13 14.16
N GLY A 230 -33.27 8.39 13.94
CA GLY A 230 -33.20 6.95 14.17
C GLY A 230 -33.93 6.10 13.11
N GLU A 231 -34.44 6.68 12.03
CA GLU A 231 -35.07 5.89 10.96
C GLU A 231 -34.01 5.09 10.18
N PRO A 232 -34.20 3.77 9.95
CA PRO A 232 -33.29 2.98 9.13
C PRO A 232 -33.10 3.60 7.74
N CYS A 233 -31.85 3.79 7.33
CA CYS A 233 -31.55 4.48 6.09
C CYS A 233 -30.21 4.00 5.53
N ASP A 234 -30.05 4.03 4.20
CA ASP A 234 -28.74 3.76 3.59
C ASP A 234 -27.74 4.87 3.92
N ILE A 235 -26.44 4.55 3.75
CA ILE A 235 -25.35 5.53 3.77
C ILE A 235 -25.75 6.72 2.85
N PRO A 236 -25.51 7.98 3.24
CA PRO A 236 -25.89 9.12 2.41
C PRO A 236 -25.27 9.05 1.00
N ASP A 237 -26.00 9.55 0.00
CA ASP A 237 -25.48 9.65 -1.36
C ASP A 237 -24.18 10.46 -1.39
N CYS A 238 -23.22 10.02 -2.19
CA CYS A 238 -21.84 10.56 -2.26
C CYS A 238 -20.97 10.32 -1.01
N CYS A 239 -21.46 9.61 0.01
CA CYS A 239 -20.66 9.18 1.15
C CYS A 239 -20.28 7.71 1.05
N ARG A 240 -19.43 7.25 1.97
CA ARG A 240 -19.06 5.85 2.15
C ARG A 240 -18.71 5.58 3.61
N LEU A 241 -18.69 4.31 4.00
CA LEU A 241 -18.08 3.86 5.25
C LEU A 241 -16.71 3.29 4.95
N ASP A 242 -15.67 3.78 5.61
CA ASP A 242 -14.37 3.10 5.60
C ASP A 242 -14.28 2.18 6.81
N VAL A 243 -14.09 0.88 6.56
CA VAL A 243 -14.06 -0.18 7.58
C VAL A 243 -12.70 -0.88 7.57
N ARG A 244 -11.99 -0.83 8.68
CA ARG A 244 -10.67 -1.44 8.84
C ARG A 244 -10.79 -2.79 9.51
N VAL A 245 -10.32 -3.84 8.83
CA VAL A 245 -10.63 -5.23 9.17
C VAL A 245 -9.40 -6.04 9.52
N GLN A 246 -9.59 -7.08 10.32
CA GLN A 246 -8.59 -8.12 10.52
C GLN A 246 -8.81 -9.21 9.47
N MET A 247 -7.77 -9.51 8.70
CA MET A 247 -7.82 -10.58 7.70
C MET A 247 -7.30 -11.90 8.29
N PRO A 248 -7.83 -13.06 7.86
CA PRO A 248 -7.31 -14.37 8.23
C PRO A 248 -5.84 -14.53 7.86
N GLU A 249 -5.09 -15.34 8.62
CA GLU A 249 -3.69 -15.65 8.29
C GLU A 249 -3.57 -16.36 6.94
N ASP A 250 -4.59 -17.08 6.50
CA ASP A 250 -4.70 -17.71 5.20
C ASP A 250 -5.47 -16.87 4.18
N SER A 251 -5.58 -15.55 4.39
CA SER A 251 -6.13 -14.64 3.37
C SER A 251 -5.38 -14.76 2.04
N ILE A 252 -6.06 -14.38 0.95
CA ILE A 252 -5.49 -14.44 -0.41
C ILE A 252 -4.15 -13.69 -0.46
N TRP A 253 -4.09 -12.51 0.17
CA TRP A 253 -2.86 -11.73 0.25
C TRP A 253 -1.76 -12.45 1.04
N ASN A 254 -2.07 -12.96 2.23
CA ASN A 254 -1.09 -13.67 3.07
C ASN A 254 -0.57 -14.94 2.40
N GLN A 255 -1.44 -15.68 1.69
CA GLN A 255 -1.03 -16.83 0.89
C GLN A 255 -0.11 -16.43 -0.26
N LYS A 256 -0.40 -15.33 -0.99
CA LYS A 256 0.49 -14.81 -2.02
C LYS A 256 1.85 -14.42 -1.44
N GLN A 257 1.90 -13.76 -0.27
CA GLN A 257 3.15 -13.42 0.41
C GLN A 257 3.93 -14.66 0.87
N ARG A 258 3.24 -15.66 1.44
CA ARG A 258 3.87 -16.93 1.85
C ARG A 258 4.38 -17.72 0.66
N LYS A 259 3.58 -17.88 -0.38
CA LYS A 259 3.97 -18.58 -1.60
C LYS A 259 5.17 -17.88 -2.24
N LEU A 260 5.16 -16.55 -2.29
CA LEU A 260 6.33 -15.78 -2.72
C LEU A 260 7.53 -16.11 -1.83
N GLN A 261 7.37 -16.15 -0.50
CA GLN A 261 8.42 -16.55 0.46
C GLN A 261 8.84 -18.03 0.40
N GLU A 262 8.00 -18.95 -0.09
CA GLU A 262 8.31 -20.37 -0.25
C GLU A 262 9.01 -20.62 -1.58
N GLU A 263 8.50 -20.04 -2.68
CA GLU A 263 9.19 -19.92 -3.97
C GLU A 263 10.53 -19.21 -3.86
N ILE A 264 10.74 -18.49 -2.77
CA ILE A 264 12.00 -17.87 -2.39
C ILE A 264 12.91 -18.84 -1.64
N ARG A 265 12.37 -19.71 -0.78
CA ARG A 265 13.14 -20.59 0.13
C ARG A 265 13.55 -21.92 -0.52
N ASP A 266 12.83 -22.34 -1.55
CA ASP A 266 13.06 -23.61 -2.25
C ASP A 266 14.09 -23.50 -3.39
N PHE A 267 14.75 -22.35 -3.53
CA PHE A 267 15.90 -22.11 -4.41
C PHE A 267 17.15 -21.81 -3.59
#